data_AF-A0A7Z1DRD4-F1
#
_entry.id   AF-A0A7Z1DRD4-F1
#
_cell.length_a   1.000
_cell.length_b   1.000
_cell.length_c   1.000
_cell.angle_alpha   90.00
_cell.angle_beta   90.00
_cell.angle_gamma   90.00
#
_symmetry.space_group_name_H-M   'P 1'
#
loop_
_entity.id
_entity.type
_entity.pdbx_description
1 polymer ?
#
loop_
_entity_poly.entity_id
_entity_poly.type
_entity_poly.pdbx_seq_one_letter_code
_entity_poly.pdbx_strand_id
1 'polypeptide(L)'
;MDMFMLLAALLIAAIFFLVFLIATSARSSSYPYEAAGPLLTAAERFFYSTLEQVIPSGYVVTFKVRIGDVLKVRKGLEKKQALIMRGKIQQKHFDFVVCRKDDMSVACCIELNDASHKRSDRAKRDAFVRAACQAANVTLLEVKNSRSYVIDDLRSLVLAAIAGKPTPAPVVAPEPTPVGTMGKQVYPPKMDSTPEPSKISTSKMAKKHGCSTDEFMQKLVDSMYVEKIGDEYRLTEFGVNMGGEEKAHPKFGKFLAWPEDLPVV
;
A
#
# COMPACT_ATOMS: atom_id res chain seq x y z
N MET A 1 -58.52 5.36 37.59
CA MET A 1 -57.08 5.28 37.25
C MET A 1 -56.39 6.17 38.28
N ASP A 2 -55.76 5.57 39.28
CA ASP A 2 -55.34 6.27 40.49
C ASP A 2 -54.32 7.36 40.17
N MET A 3 -54.39 8.50 40.85
CA MET A 3 -53.49 9.65 40.67
C MET A 3 -52.00 9.24 40.70
N PHE A 4 -51.66 8.20 41.47
CA PHE A 4 -50.34 7.59 41.52
C PHE A 4 -49.91 6.93 40.20
N MET A 5 -50.81 6.27 39.49
CA MET A 5 -50.52 5.66 38.18
C MET A 5 -50.23 6.73 37.11
N LEU A 6 -50.94 7.85 37.17
CA LEU A 6 -50.73 9.02 36.30
C LEU A 6 -49.37 9.68 36.57
N LEU A 7 -49.01 9.87 37.84
CA LEU A 7 -47.71 10.41 38.24
C LEU A 7 -46.54 9.49 37.85
N ALA A 8 -46.71 8.17 38.02
CA ALA A 8 -45.70 7.19 37.61
C ALA A 8 -45.49 7.18 36.09
N ALA A 9 -46.58 7.24 35.31
CA ALA A 9 -46.50 7.30 33.84
C ALA A 9 -45.80 8.58 33.35
N LEU A 10 -46.09 9.74 33.96
CA LEU A 10 -45.43 11.01 33.63
C LEU A 10 -43.95 11.01 34.01
N LEU A 11 -43.58 10.42 35.15
CA LEU A 11 -42.19 10.30 35.57
C LEU A 11 -41.40 9.39 34.62
N ILE A 12 -41.99 8.26 34.23
CA ILE A 12 -41.40 7.35 33.24
C ILE A 12 -41.22 8.08 31.90
N ALA A 13 -42.25 8.78 31.41
CA ALA A 13 -42.16 9.56 30.18
C ALA A 13 -41.08 10.66 30.25
N ALA A 14 -40.96 11.35 31.39
CA ALA A 14 -39.92 12.36 31.62
C ALA A 14 -38.52 11.76 31.65
N ILE A 15 -38.34 10.57 32.25
CA ILE A 15 -37.07 9.85 32.26
C ILE A 15 -36.73 9.38 30.85
N PHE A 16 -37.68 8.80 30.10
CA PHE A 16 -37.47 8.43 28.70
C PHE A 16 -37.13 9.64 27.83
N PHE A 17 -37.79 10.78 28.04
CA PHE A 17 -37.50 12.02 27.34
C PHE A 17 -36.12 12.58 27.69
N LEU A 18 -35.71 12.51 28.97
CA LEU A 18 -34.39 12.94 29.41
C LEU A 18 -33.29 12.02 28.88
N VAL A 19 -33.50 10.70 28.91
CA VAL A 19 -32.60 9.71 28.30
C VAL A 19 -32.51 9.91 26.80
N PHE A 20 -33.62 10.21 26.12
CA PHE A 20 -33.65 10.56 24.70
C PHE A 20 -32.88 11.86 24.41
N LEU A 21 -33.02 12.89 25.24
CA LEU A 21 -32.25 14.13 25.14
C LEU A 21 -30.75 13.92 25.36
N ILE A 22 -30.35 13.06 26.29
CA ILE A 22 -28.94 12.74 26.56
C ILE A 22 -28.37 11.86 25.44
N ALA A 23 -29.13 10.88 24.93
CA ALA A 23 -28.73 10.05 23.80
C ALA A 23 -28.56 10.85 22.50
N THR A 24 -29.33 11.93 22.34
CA THR A 24 -29.25 12.82 21.17
C THR A 24 -28.27 13.99 21.36
N SER A 25 -27.89 14.31 22.60
CA SER A 25 -26.89 15.34 22.91
C SER A 25 -25.45 14.84 22.79
N ALA A 26 -25.24 13.52 22.67
CA ALA A 26 -24.03 12.94 22.11
C ALA A 26 -23.94 13.19 20.60
N ARG A 27 -24.08 14.45 20.17
CA ARG A 27 -23.49 14.89 18.91
C ARG A 27 -21.98 14.84 19.11
N SER A 28 -21.42 13.70 18.73
CA SER A 28 -20.07 13.61 18.20
C SER A 28 -19.79 14.81 17.29
N SER A 29 -18.53 15.25 17.25
CA SER A 29 -17.98 16.20 16.28
C SER A 29 -18.88 16.38 15.04
N SER A 30 -19.29 17.63 14.75
CA SER A 30 -20.15 17.98 13.59
C SER A 30 -19.59 17.55 12.23
N TYR A 31 -18.35 17.05 12.22
CA TYR A 31 -17.65 16.55 11.05
C TYR A 31 -17.41 15.04 11.24
N PRO A 32 -18.11 14.18 10.48
CA PRO A 32 -18.02 12.72 10.60
C PRO A 32 -16.77 12.20 9.87
N TYR A 33 -15.58 12.65 10.27
CA TYR A 33 -14.30 12.25 9.65
C TYR A 33 -13.36 11.64 10.68
N GLU A 34 -12.64 10.61 10.25
CA GLU A 34 -11.56 9.97 10.98
C GLU A 34 -10.31 9.87 10.09
N ALA A 35 -9.15 9.65 10.70
CA ALA A 35 -7.92 9.43 9.94
C ALA A 35 -8.00 8.10 9.17
N ALA A 36 -7.70 8.13 7.87
CA ALA A 36 -7.75 6.95 7.01
C ALA A 36 -6.59 5.95 7.21
N GLY A 37 -5.69 6.21 8.16
CA GLY A 37 -4.47 5.43 8.37
C GLY A 37 -3.32 5.82 7.43
N PRO A 38 -2.39 4.89 7.14
CA PRO A 38 -1.26 5.15 6.25
C PRO A 38 -1.71 5.58 4.84
N LEU A 39 -1.01 6.57 4.27
CA LEU A 39 -1.34 7.10 2.95
C LEU A 39 -1.01 6.12 1.80
N LEU A 40 -0.02 5.25 2.01
CA LEU A 40 0.35 4.18 1.09
C LEU A 40 -0.03 2.83 1.68
N THR A 41 -0.55 1.93 0.85
CA THR A 41 -0.67 0.51 1.18
C THR A 41 0.73 -0.11 1.39
N ALA A 42 0.80 -1.28 2.02
CA ALA A 42 2.09 -1.97 2.23
C ALA A 42 2.84 -2.22 0.91
N ALA A 43 2.13 -2.61 -0.16
CA ALA A 43 2.70 -2.83 -1.48
C ALA A 43 3.20 -1.52 -2.12
N GLU A 44 2.43 -0.43 -2.04
CA GLU A 44 2.84 0.88 -2.53
C GLU A 44 4.05 1.41 -1.74
N ARG A 45 4.10 1.21 -0.42
CA ARG A 45 5.22 1.61 0.42
C ARG A 45 6.50 0.83 0.08
N PHE A 46 6.36 -0.47 -0.21
CA PHE A 46 7.47 -1.30 -0.67
C PHE A 46 8.01 -0.82 -2.03
N PHE A 47 7.11 -0.56 -2.98
CA PHE A 47 7.49 -0.02 -4.28
C PHE A 47 8.16 1.36 -4.14
N TYR A 48 7.60 2.25 -3.31
CA TYR A 48 8.18 3.56 -3.01
C TYR A 48 9.64 3.44 -2.52
N SER A 49 9.89 2.56 -1.55
CA SER A 49 11.23 2.32 -1.00
C SER A 49 12.21 1.77 -2.05
N THR A 50 11.71 0.99 -3.01
CA THR A 50 12.50 0.49 -4.15
C THR A 50 12.76 1.59 -5.17
N LEU A 51 11.74 2.41 -5.44
CA LEU A 51 11.80 3.53 -6.37
C LEU A 51 12.83 4.57 -5.91
N GLU A 52 12.88 4.90 -4.62
CA GLU A 52 13.87 5.82 -4.05
C GLU A 52 15.32 5.38 -4.30
N GLN A 53 15.60 4.09 -4.42
CA GLN A 53 16.95 3.56 -4.69
C GLN A 53 17.39 3.71 -6.15
N VAL A 54 16.45 3.91 -7.07
CA VAL A 54 16.73 3.98 -8.51
C VAL A 54 16.52 5.36 -9.12
N ILE A 55 15.86 6.27 -8.39
CA ILE A 55 15.61 7.63 -8.82
C ILE A 55 16.91 8.45 -8.82
N PRO A 56 17.25 9.16 -9.92
CA PRO A 56 18.45 9.98 -9.95
C PRO A 56 18.32 11.19 -9.02
N SER A 57 19.45 11.70 -8.53
CA SER A 57 19.51 12.77 -7.52
C SER A 57 18.86 14.10 -7.93
N GLY A 58 18.71 14.35 -9.24
CA GLY A 58 18.02 15.51 -9.80
C GLY A 58 16.49 15.44 -9.77
N TYR A 59 15.91 14.37 -9.21
CA TYR A 59 14.48 14.12 -9.18
C TYR A 59 13.98 13.84 -7.77
N VAL A 60 12.66 13.94 -7.60
CA VAL A 60 11.93 13.61 -6.38
C VAL A 60 10.69 12.80 -6.73
N VAL A 61 10.32 11.87 -5.85
CA VAL A 61 9.10 11.08 -5.97
C VAL A 61 8.03 11.71 -5.08
N THR A 62 6.84 11.90 -5.64
CA THR A 62 5.62 12.24 -4.90
C THR A 62 4.60 11.11 -5.10
N PHE A 63 3.67 10.94 -4.17
CA PHE A 63 2.70 9.84 -4.22
C PHE A 63 1.27 10.33 -4.03
N LYS A 64 0.29 9.54 -4.53
CA LYS A 64 -1.14 9.83 -4.47
C LYS A 64 -1.51 11.21 -5.05
N VAL A 65 -0.77 11.66 -6.06
CA VAL A 65 -1.00 12.96 -6.72
C VAL A 65 -2.25 12.88 -7.57
N ARG A 66 -3.22 13.78 -7.36
CA ARG A 66 -4.44 13.80 -8.17
C ARG A 66 -4.09 14.01 -9.64
N ILE A 67 -4.76 13.28 -10.53
CA ILE A 67 -4.59 13.45 -11.97
C ILE A 67 -4.91 14.89 -12.37
N GLY A 68 -5.86 15.55 -11.69
CA GLY A 68 -6.17 16.97 -11.91
C GLY A 68 -5.07 17.97 -11.54
N ASP A 69 -4.09 17.56 -10.72
CA ASP A 69 -2.94 18.39 -10.34
C ASP A 69 -1.81 18.29 -11.41
N VAL A 70 -1.82 17.23 -12.23
CA VAL A 70 -0.87 17.01 -13.33
C VAL A 70 -1.47 17.37 -14.70
N LEU A 71 -2.71 16.97 -14.95
CA LEU A 71 -3.43 17.16 -16.21
C LEU A 71 -4.48 18.26 -16.07
N LYS A 72 -4.51 19.18 -17.04
CA LYS A 72 -5.52 20.24 -17.10
C LYS A 72 -6.38 20.10 -18.35
N VAL A 73 -7.69 20.32 -18.20
CA VAL A 73 -8.58 20.43 -19.36
C VAL A 73 -8.20 21.67 -20.15
N ARG A 74 -7.84 21.48 -21.43
CA ARG A 74 -7.47 22.57 -22.34
C ARG A 74 -8.57 23.63 -22.46
N LYS A 75 -8.19 24.85 -22.80
CA LYS A 75 -9.14 25.94 -23.07
C LYS A 75 -9.92 25.66 -24.37
N GLY A 76 -11.03 26.36 -24.57
CA GLY A 76 -11.83 26.28 -25.81
C GLY A 76 -12.91 25.20 -25.83
N LEU A 77 -13.13 24.47 -24.72
CA LEU A 77 -14.30 23.59 -24.58
C LEU A 77 -15.51 24.38 -24.07
N GLU A 78 -16.71 23.91 -24.44
CA GLU A 78 -17.95 24.36 -23.82
C GLU A 78 -17.92 24.14 -22.30
N LYS A 79 -18.50 25.06 -21.52
CA LYS A 79 -18.44 25.04 -20.04
C LYS A 79 -18.91 23.71 -19.45
N LYS A 80 -20.02 23.16 -19.94
CA LYS A 80 -20.57 21.88 -19.48
C LYS A 80 -19.59 20.73 -19.75
N GLN A 81 -19.05 20.68 -20.96
CA GLN A 81 -18.08 19.67 -21.36
C GLN A 81 -16.78 19.75 -20.54
N ALA A 82 -16.28 20.96 -20.29
CA ALA A 82 -15.11 21.19 -19.46
C ALA A 82 -15.33 20.71 -18.01
N LEU A 83 -16.52 20.97 -17.44
CA LEU A 83 -16.87 20.50 -16.09
C LEU A 83 -16.89 18.97 -16.00
N ILE A 84 -17.50 18.29 -16.98
CA ILE A 84 -17.53 16.82 -17.05
C ILE A 84 -16.10 16.26 -17.10
N MET A 85 -15.24 16.81 -17.95
CA MET A 85 -13.87 16.34 -18.11
C MET A 85 -13.02 16.60 -16.86
N ARG A 86 -13.20 17.72 -16.16
CA ARG A 86 -12.57 17.99 -14.86
C ARG A 86 -13.00 16.96 -13.82
N GLY A 87 -14.29 16.62 -13.75
CA GLY A 87 -14.79 15.60 -12.84
C GLY A 87 -14.10 14.25 -13.02
N LYS A 88 -13.80 13.85 -14.27
CA LYS A 88 -13.12 12.58 -14.56
C LYS A 88 -11.72 12.48 -13.95
N ILE A 89 -10.97 13.57 -13.87
CA ILE A 89 -9.59 13.57 -13.37
C ILE A 89 -9.48 13.94 -11.89
N GLN A 90 -10.42 14.69 -11.32
CA GLN A 90 -10.35 15.12 -9.92
C GLN A 90 -10.54 13.99 -8.90
N GLN A 91 -11.23 12.92 -9.27
CA GLN A 91 -11.51 11.79 -8.39
C GLN A 91 -10.49 10.64 -8.55
N LYS A 92 -9.34 10.91 -9.17
CA LYS A 92 -8.31 9.91 -9.46
C LYS A 92 -6.95 10.47 -9.10
N HIS A 93 -6.04 9.59 -8.72
CA HIS A 93 -4.64 9.92 -8.49
C HIS A 93 -3.77 8.97 -9.31
N PHE A 94 -2.57 9.43 -9.65
CA PHE A 94 -1.45 8.56 -9.95
C PHE A 94 -0.90 8.00 -8.63
N ASP A 95 -0.35 6.80 -8.65
CA ASP A 95 0.25 6.23 -7.43
C ASP A 95 1.54 6.97 -7.10
N PHE A 96 2.37 7.25 -8.11
CA PHE A 96 3.56 8.08 -7.98
C PHE A 96 3.72 9.06 -9.13
N VAL A 97 4.38 10.18 -8.87
CA VAL A 97 4.81 11.16 -9.88
C VAL A 97 6.25 11.52 -9.59
N VAL A 98 7.10 11.38 -10.61
CA VAL A 98 8.51 11.79 -10.58
C VAL A 98 8.59 13.21 -11.09
N CYS A 99 9.12 14.11 -10.26
CA CYS A 99 9.32 15.51 -10.61
C CYS A 99 10.80 15.85 -10.65
N ARG A 100 11.18 16.85 -11.46
CA ARG A 100 12.52 17.45 -11.37
C ARG A 100 12.63 18.22 -10.05
N LYS A 101 13.79 18.14 -9.40
CA LYS A 101 14.00 18.73 -8.08
C LYS A 101 14.22 20.24 -8.12
N ASP A 102 14.60 20.79 -9.27
CA ASP A 102 14.88 22.21 -9.49
C ASP A 102 13.59 23.05 -9.60
N ASP A 103 12.57 22.55 -10.30
CA ASP A 103 11.33 23.32 -10.59
C ASP A 103 10.02 22.57 -10.29
N MET A 104 10.10 21.34 -9.78
CA MET A 104 8.96 20.45 -9.51
C MET A 104 8.11 20.11 -10.74
N SER A 105 8.63 20.33 -11.95
CA SER A 105 7.97 19.91 -13.19
C SER A 105 7.91 18.39 -13.28
N VAL A 106 6.80 17.89 -13.83
CA VAL A 106 6.53 16.45 -13.95
C VAL A 106 7.42 15.86 -15.04
N ALA A 107 8.23 14.86 -14.68
CA ALA A 107 9.05 14.09 -15.61
C ALA A 107 8.29 12.86 -16.14
N CYS A 108 7.65 12.10 -15.23
CA CYS A 108 6.74 11.02 -15.57
C CYS A 108 5.80 10.69 -14.41
N CYS A 109 4.67 10.06 -14.73
CA CYS A 109 3.75 9.46 -13.77
C CYS A 109 3.93 7.94 -13.74
N ILE A 110 3.65 7.32 -12.59
CA ILE A 110 3.73 5.87 -12.40
C ILE A 110 2.42 5.36 -11.80
N GLU A 111 1.86 4.28 -12.38
CA GLU A 111 0.75 3.51 -11.80
C GLU A 111 1.17 2.05 -11.56
N LEU A 112 0.76 1.50 -10.41
CA LEU A 112 0.95 0.09 -10.06
C LEU A 112 -0.25 -0.72 -10.52
N ASN A 113 0.00 -1.68 -11.41
CA ASN A 113 -1.02 -2.57 -11.95
C ASN A 113 -1.02 -3.91 -11.21
N ASP A 114 -2.11 -4.23 -10.52
CA ASP A 114 -2.32 -5.59 -9.99
C ASP A 114 -2.57 -6.59 -11.12
N ALA A 115 -2.02 -7.79 -10.96
CA ALA A 115 -2.23 -8.89 -11.91
C ALA A 115 -3.70 -9.39 -11.95
N SER A 116 -4.54 -8.97 -11.00
CA SER A 116 -5.95 -9.35 -10.92
C SER A 116 -6.83 -8.55 -11.89
N HIS A 117 -6.63 -8.77 -13.19
CA HIS A 117 -7.52 -8.27 -14.23
C HIS A 117 -8.77 -9.13 -14.31
N LYS A 118 -9.95 -8.59 -13.96
CA LYS A 118 -11.25 -9.02 -14.55
C LYS A 118 -12.45 -8.12 -14.19
N ARG A 119 -12.26 -6.80 -14.12
CA ARG A 119 -13.40 -5.88 -13.99
C ARG A 119 -13.36 -4.82 -15.10
N SER A 120 -14.46 -4.73 -15.85
CA SER A 120 -14.57 -3.88 -17.05
C SER A 120 -14.54 -2.37 -16.75
N ASP A 121 -14.79 -1.98 -15.50
CA ASP A 121 -14.63 -0.63 -14.98
C ASP A 121 -13.15 -0.21 -14.86
N ARG A 122 -12.27 -1.11 -14.43
CA ARG A 122 -10.81 -0.89 -14.36
C ARG A 122 -10.23 -0.72 -15.75
N ALA A 123 -10.59 -1.58 -16.70
CA ALA A 123 -10.14 -1.43 -18.10
C ALA A 123 -10.53 -0.08 -18.72
N LYS A 124 -11.77 0.40 -18.47
CA LYS A 124 -12.21 1.73 -18.92
C LYS A 124 -11.47 2.86 -18.23
N ARG A 125 -11.14 2.70 -16.95
CA ARG A 125 -10.35 3.65 -16.18
C ARG A 125 -8.94 3.76 -16.75
N ASP A 126 -8.25 2.64 -16.90
CA ASP A 126 -6.84 2.60 -17.31
C ASP A 126 -6.71 3.15 -18.74
N ALA A 127 -7.61 2.75 -19.64
CA ALA A 127 -7.69 3.30 -20.99
C ALA A 127 -7.91 4.83 -21.01
N PHE A 128 -8.74 5.36 -20.10
CA PHE A 128 -8.93 6.80 -19.98
C PHE A 128 -7.67 7.51 -19.50
N VAL A 129 -6.97 6.98 -18.48
CA VAL A 129 -5.75 7.61 -17.94
C VAL A 129 -4.65 7.64 -18.99
N ARG A 130 -4.42 6.53 -19.70
CA ARG A 130 -3.47 6.46 -20.82
C ARG A 130 -3.78 7.51 -21.89
N ALA A 131 -5.03 7.56 -22.35
CA ALA A 131 -5.45 8.52 -23.38
C ALA A 131 -5.31 9.98 -22.92
N ALA A 132 -5.61 10.26 -21.65
CA ALA A 132 -5.48 11.60 -21.08
C ALA A 132 -4.01 12.03 -20.97
N CYS A 133 -3.12 11.14 -20.53
CA CYS A 133 -1.67 11.39 -20.46
C CYS A 133 -1.09 11.62 -21.85
N GLN A 134 -1.43 10.76 -22.82
CA GLN A 134 -1.00 10.90 -24.21
C GLN A 134 -1.45 12.24 -24.81
N ALA A 135 -2.71 12.63 -24.60
CA ALA A 135 -3.24 13.91 -25.10
C ALA A 135 -2.57 15.14 -24.47
N ALA A 136 -1.97 14.99 -23.28
CA ALA A 136 -1.27 16.04 -22.56
C ALA A 136 0.26 15.97 -22.69
N ASN A 137 0.79 15.02 -23.47
CA ASN A 137 2.22 14.73 -23.57
C ASN A 137 2.89 14.47 -22.22
N VAL A 138 2.22 13.71 -21.36
CA VAL A 138 2.74 13.26 -20.06
C VAL A 138 3.09 11.78 -20.16
N THR A 139 4.33 11.43 -19.83
CA THR A 139 4.77 10.02 -19.81
C THR A 139 4.10 9.28 -18.65
N LEU A 140 3.47 8.14 -18.96
CA LEU A 140 2.90 7.21 -17.98
C LEU A 140 3.68 5.90 -18.02
N LEU A 141 4.30 5.53 -16.90
CA LEU A 141 4.98 4.26 -16.68
C LEU A 141 4.07 3.35 -15.86
N GLU A 142 3.59 2.29 -16.46
CA GLU A 142 2.80 1.28 -15.75
C GLU A 142 3.71 0.14 -15.31
N VAL A 143 3.77 -0.10 -14.00
CA VAL A 143 4.61 -1.12 -13.40
C VAL A 143 3.72 -2.20 -12.81
N LYS A 144 4.05 -3.46 -13.06
CA LYS A 144 3.36 -4.57 -12.41
C LYS A 144 3.57 -4.48 -10.90
N ASN A 145 2.48 -4.54 -10.15
CA ASN A 145 2.55 -4.68 -8.70
C ASN A 145 3.16 -6.05 -8.39
N SER A 146 4.36 -6.04 -7.82
CA SER A 146 5.17 -7.23 -7.58
C SER A 146 5.76 -7.17 -6.18
N ARG A 147 5.96 -8.33 -5.57
CA ARG A 147 6.63 -8.47 -4.27
C ARG A 147 8.16 -8.37 -4.39
N SER A 148 8.68 -8.37 -5.62
CA SER A 148 10.10 -8.21 -5.92
C SER A 148 10.29 -7.48 -7.25
N TYR A 149 11.33 -6.64 -7.30
CA TYR A 149 11.78 -5.94 -8.48
C TYR A 149 13.28 -6.14 -8.63
N VAL A 150 13.74 -6.40 -9.85
CA VAL A 150 15.16 -6.32 -10.17
C VAL A 150 15.50 -4.84 -10.27
N ILE A 151 16.41 -4.38 -9.39
CA ILE A 151 16.76 -2.96 -9.24
C ILE A 151 17.22 -2.34 -10.57
N ASP A 152 18.04 -3.06 -11.35
CA ASP A 152 18.55 -2.57 -12.63
C ASP A 152 17.48 -2.46 -13.70
N ASP A 153 16.50 -3.37 -13.71
CA ASP A 153 15.36 -3.32 -14.62
C ASP A 153 14.46 -2.14 -14.29
N LEU A 154 14.14 -1.95 -13.00
CA LEU A 154 13.32 -0.82 -12.55
C LEU A 154 14.03 0.50 -12.85
N ARG A 155 15.34 0.60 -12.60
CA ARG A 155 16.15 1.77 -12.93
C ARG A 155 16.08 2.08 -14.42
N SER A 156 16.27 1.07 -15.27
CA SER A 156 16.22 1.23 -16.72
C SER A 156 14.85 1.72 -17.21
N LEU A 157 13.77 1.17 -16.66
CA LEU A 157 12.39 1.60 -16.95
C LEU A 157 12.13 3.05 -16.53
N VAL A 158 12.53 3.42 -15.31
CA VAL A 158 12.36 4.78 -14.77
C VAL A 158 13.16 5.80 -15.58
N LEU A 159 14.42 5.50 -15.92
CA LEU A 159 15.26 6.38 -16.74
C LEU A 159 14.69 6.56 -18.16
N ALA A 160 14.18 5.50 -18.77
CA ALA A 160 13.52 5.59 -20.08
C ALA A 160 12.26 6.46 -20.02
N ALA A 161 11.45 6.31 -18.98
CA ALA A 161 10.24 7.11 -18.77
C ALA A 161 10.55 8.59 -18.52
N ILE A 162 11.54 8.89 -17.68
CA ILE A 162 12.03 10.26 -17.45
C ILE A 162 12.52 10.91 -18.75
N ALA A 163 13.16 10.14 -19.63
CA ALA A 163 13.64 10.62 -20.93
C ALA A 163 12.52 10.84 -21.98
N GLY A 164 11.25 10.59 -21.62
CA GLY A 164 10.12 10.75 -22.53
C GLY A 164 10.01 9.67 -23.61
N LYS A 165 10.71 8.53 -23.45
CA LYS A 165 10.58 7.41 -24.37
C LYS A 165 9.23 6.71 -24.11
N PRO A 166 8.47 6.31 -25.15
CA PRO A 166 7.27 5.54 -24.96
C PRO A 166 7.59 4.29 -24.14
N THR A 167 6.92 4.15 -23.00
CA THR A 167 6.98 2.92 -22.21
C THR A 167 6.54 1.76 -23.11
N PRO A 168 7.32 0.66 -23.23
CA PRO A 168 6.82 -0.53 -23.88
C PRO A 168 5.48 -0.93 -23.25
N ALA A 169 4.58 -1.52 -24.05
CA ALA A 169 3.40 -2.22 -23.54
C ALA A 169 3.79 -3.10 -22.33
N PRO A 170 2.87 -3.33 -21.36
CA PRO A 170 3.20 -3.83 -20.03
C PRO A 170 4.27 -4.92 -20.10
N VAL A 171 5.39 -4.72 -19.40
CA VAL A 171 6.46 -5.72 -19.34
C VAL A 171 5.83 -6.99 -18.78
N VAL A 172 5.54 -7.94 -19.67
CA VAL A 172 5.11 -9.28 -19.30
C VAL A 172 6.32 -9.88 -18.61
N ALA A 173 6.28 -9.92 -17.28
CA ALA A 173 7.20 -10.76 -16.52
C ALA A 173 7.10 -12.17 -17.13
N PRO A 174 8.23 -12.86 -17.38
CA PRO A 174 8.17 -14.25 -17.82
C PRO A 174 7.25 -15.01 -16.86
N GLU A 175 6.28 -15.73 -17.40
CA GLU A 175 5.44 -16.61 -16.59
C GLU A 175 6.35 -17.50 -15.74
N PRO A 176 6.01 -17.75 -14.46
CA PRO A 176 6.72 -18.75 -13.70
C PRO A 176 6.50 -20.08 -14.42
N THR A 177 7.52 -20.54 -15.15
CA THR A 177 7.57 -21.90 -15.63
C THR A 177 7.49 -22.83 -14.40
N PRO A 178 6.78 -23.95 -14.49
CA PRO A 178 6.72 -24.90 -13.39
C PRO A 178 8.12 -25.52 -13.25
N VAL A 179 8.93 -24.99 -12.34
CA VAL A 179 10.25 -25.55 -12.05
C VAL A 179 10.03 -26.82 -11.26
N GLY A 180 10.03 -27.93 -11.99
CA GLY A 180 10.35 -29.24 -11.45
C GLY A 180 11.73 -29.23 -10.80
N THR A 181 11.75 -29.77 -9.58
CA THR A 181 12.81 -30.50 -8.89
C THR A 181 14.27 -30.27 -9.31
N MET A 182 15.00 -29.63 -8.37
CA MET A 182 16.43 -29.74 -8.06
C MET A 182 17.48 -29.53 -9.17
N GLY A 183 18.19 -28.42 -9.08
CA GLY A 183 19.55 -28.23 -9.61
C GLY A 183 20.24 -27.06 -8.90
N LYS A 184 21.32 -27.37 -8.16
CA LYS A 184 22.16 -26.41 -7.42
C LYS A 184 22.73 -25.32 -8.35
N GLN A 185 22.54 -24.03 -8.07
CA GLN A 185 23.50 -22.96 -8.44
C GLN A 185 23.46 -21.80 -7.43
N VAL A 186 24.52 -21.66 -6.61
CA VAL A 186 25.63 -20.67 -6.67
C VAL A 186 25.25 -19.29 -6.11
N TYR A 187 25.60 -19.08 -4.84
CA TYR A 187 25.51 -17.80 -4.13
C TYR A 187 26.74 -16.92 -4.41
N PRO A 188 26.60 -15.57 -4.34
CA PRO A 188 27.77 -14.68 -4.30
C PRO A 188 28.58 -14.93 -3.02
N PRO A 189 29.89 -14.60 -3.01
CA PRO A 189 30.78 -14.90 -1.90
C PRO A 189 30.34 -14.18 -0.62
N LYS A 190 30.38 -14.90 0.52
CA LYS A 190 30.20 -14.35 1.86
C LYS A 190 31.19 -13.21 2.09
N MET A 191 30.70 -11.99 2.30
CA MET A 191 31.48 -10.93 2.94
C MET A 191 31.68 -11.29 4.41
N ASP A 192 32.88 -10.99 4.91
CA ASP A 192 33.41 -11.40 6.20
C ASP A 192 32.55 -11.03 7.43
N SER A 193 32.48 -12.01 8.32
CA SER A 193 32.26 -11.98 9.77
C SER A 193 31.74 -10.69 10.44
N THR A 194 30.44 -10.45 10.35
CA THR A 194 29.69 -9.87 11.48
C THR A 194 29.01 -11.02 12.25
N PRO A 195 29.02 -11.03 13.60
CA PRO A 195 28.35 -12.08 14.36
C PRO A 195 26.85 -12.02 14.03
N GLU A 196 26.25 -13.17 13.70
CA GLU A 196 24.81 -13.22 13.42
C GLU A 196 24.04 -12.62 14.61
N PRO A 197 23.14 -11.65 14.38
CA PRO A 197 22.37 -11.04 15.45
C PRO A 197 21.56 -12.10 16.18
N SER A 198 21.53 -12.03 17.52
CA SER A 198 20.81 -13.00 18.34
C SER A 198 19.32 -13.01 17.98
N LYS A 199 18.87 -14.10 17.35
CA LYS A 199 17.46 -14.25 16.95
C LYS A 199 16.58 -14.68 18.11
N ILE A 200 15.38 -14.10 18.20
CA ILE A 200 14.39 -14.38 19.25
C ILE A 200 13.05 -14.83 18.64
N SER A 201 12.27 -15.61 19.39
CA SER A 201 10.96 -16.09 18.93
C SER A 201 9.94 -14.95 18.77
N THR A 202 8.90 -15.16 17.95
CA THR A 202 7.76 -14.23 17.85
C THR A 202 7.18 -13.88 19.23
N SER A 203 7.01 -14.86 20.12
CA SER A 203 6.49 -14.62 21.48
C SER A 203 7.39 -13.71 22.32
N LYS A 204 8.71 -13.77 22.11
CA LYS A 204 9.67 -12.91 22.79
C LYS A 204 9.70 -11.52 22.17
N MET A 205 9.53 -11.40 20.85
CA MET A 205 9.28 -10.12 20.18
C MET A 205 8.01 -9.45 20.69
N ALA A 206 6.88 -10.17 20.75
CA ALA A 206 5.61 -9.65 21.24
C ALA A 206 5.75 -9.07 22.66
N LYS A 207 6.43 -9.79 23.56
CA LYS A 207 6.74 -9.31 24.92
C LYS A 207 7.58 -8.03 24.92
N LYS A 208 8.57 -7.92 24.03
CA LYS A 208 9.43 -6.73 23.89
C LYS A 208 8.65 -5.52 23.37
N HIS A 209 7.69 -5.74 22.49
CA HIS A 209 6.79 -4.71 21.96
C HIS A 209 5.56 -4.44 22.83
N GLY A 210 5.44 -5.10 23.99
CA GLY A 210 4.36 -4.86 24.94
C GLY A 210 2.98 -5.29 24.45
N CYS A 211 2.89 -6.22 23.49
CA CYS A 211 1.63 -6.70 22.93
C CYS A 211 1.48 -8.22 23.04
N SER A 212 0.29 -8.74 22.76
CA SER A 212 0.05 -10.18 22.69
C SER A 212 0.74 -10.81 21.47
N THR A 213 0.96 -12.12 21.51
CA THR A 213 1.54 -12.86 20.38
C THR A 213 0.68 -12.73 19.13
N ASP A 214 -0.65 -12.76 19.27
CA ASP A 214 -1.57 -12.67 18.14
C ASP A 214 -1.55 -11.28 17.49
N GLU A 215 -1.54 -10.21 18.30
CA GLU A 215 -1.36 -8.84 17.79
C GLU A 215 -0.01 -8.69 17.08
N PHE A 216 1.06 -9.27 17.63
CA PHE A 216 2.38 -9.21 17.00
C PHE A 216 2.42 -10.01 15.70
N MET A 217 1.76 -11.18 15.65
CA MET A 217 1.62 -11.96 14.42
C MET A 217 0.84 -11.18 13.34
N GLN A 218 -0.20 -10.43 13.73
CA GLN A 218 -0.91 -9.57 12.80
C GLN A 218 -0.01 -8.44 12.27
N LYS A 219 0.83 -7.82 13.12
CA LYS A 219 1.82 -6.83 12.66
C LYS A 219 2.83 -7.43 11.68
N LEU A 220 3.25 -8.68 11.89
CA LEU A 220 4.12 -9.39 10.95
C LEU A 220 3.40 -9.68 9.62
N VAL A 221 2.09 -9.95 9.64
CA VAL A 221 1.25 -10.08 8.44
C VAL A 221 1.13 -8.75 7.72
N ASP A 222 0.80 -7.68 8.44
CA ASP A 222 0.62 -6.33 7.89
C ASP A 222 1.94 -5.77 7.33
N SER A 223 3.06 -6.16 7.93
CA SER A 223 4.41 -5.86 7.47
C SER A 223 4.93 -6.84 6.40
N MET A 224 4.10 -7.79 5.97
CA MET A 224 4.40 -8.81 4.95
C MET A 224 5.55 -9.75 5.28
N TYR A 225 6.00 -9.82 6.54
CA TYR A 225 7.03 -10.77 6.97
C TYR A 225 6.49 -12.21 7.02
N VAL A 226 5.20 -12.36 7.34
CA VAL A 226 4.51 -13.65 7.32
C VAL A 226 3.20 -13.54 6.56
N GLU A 227 2.73 -14.63 5.99
CA GLU A 227 1.39 -14.74 5.43
C GLU A 227 0.57 -15.75 6.23
N LYS A 228 -0.71 -15.45 6.41
CA LYS A 228 -1.66 -16.36 7.06
C LYS A 228 -2.38 -17.18 5.99
N ILE A 229 -2.20 -18.50 6.00
CA ILE A 229 -2.87 -19.43 5.10
C ILE A 229 -3.71 -20.38 5.97
N GLY A 230 -5.02 -20.16 6.00
CA GLY A 230 -5.90 -20.83 6.96
C GLY A 230 -5.55 -20.44 8.40
N ASP A 231 -5.25 -21.43 9.24
CA ASP A 231 -4.84 -21.22 10.63
C ASP A 231 -3.32 -21.24 10.83
N GLU A 232 -2.54 -21.40 9.76
CA GLU A 232 -1.09 -21.43 9.82
C GLU A 232 -0.47 -20.11 9.33
N TYR A 233 0.69 -19.78 9.91
CA TYR A 233 1.53 -18.67 9.45
C TYR A 233 2.76 -19.21 8.76
N ARG A 234 3.05 -18.69 7.58
CA ARG A 234 4.22 -19.06 6.78
C ARG A 234 5.11 -17.84 6.59
N LEU A 235 6.42 -18.03 6.71
CA LEU A 235 7.38 -17.00 6.32
C LEU A 235 7.22 -16.67 4.84
N THR A 236 7.10 -15.38 4.55
CA THR A 236 7.24 -14.91 3.17
C THR A 236 8.72 -14.87 2.81
N GLU A 237 9.03 -14.80 1.51
CA GLU A 237 10.38 -14.55 1.04
C GLU A 237 10.97 -13.24 1.62
N PHE A 238 10.11 -12.22 1.84
CA PHE A 238 10.50 -10.98 2.53
C PHE A 238 10.84 -11.21 4.00
N GLY A 239 10.03 -11.99 4.72
CA GLY A 239 10.32 -12.40 6.09
C GLY A 239 11.67 -13.12 6.19
N VAL A 240 11.97 -14.01 5.24
CA VAL A 240 13.27 -14.70 5.17
C VAL A 240 14.42 -13.73 4.90
N ASN A 241 14.26 -12.83 3.91
CA ASN A 241 15.29 -11.83 3.57
C ASN A 241 15.56 -10.85 4.72
N MET A 242 14.56 -10.61 5.57
CA MET A 242 14.66 -9.78 6.77
C MET A 242 15.16 -10.57 7.98
N GLY A 243 15.69 -11.79 7.77
CA GLY A 243 16.34 -12.62 8.76
C GLY A 243 15.41 -13.58 9.51
N GLY A 244 14.11 -13.58 9.18
CA GLY A 244 13.12 -14.50 9.71
C GLY A 244 13.42 -15.94 9.33
N GLU A 245 13.26 -16.85 10.30
CA GLU A 245 13.51 -18.28 10.10
C GLU A 245 12.47 -19.14 10.82
N GLU A 246 12.15 -20.30 10.25
CA GLU A 246 11.37 -21.32 10.94
C GLU A 246 12.32 -22.23 11.71
N LYS A 247 12.11 -22.33 13.02
CA LYS A 247 12.86 -23.20 13.93
C LYS A 247 11.92 -24.28 14.47
N ALA A 248 12.50 -25.44 14.80
CA ALA A 248 11.79 -26.53 15.45
C ALA A 248 12.34 -26.74 16.87
N HIS A 249 11.45 -27.01 17.82
CA HIS A 249 11.82 -27.36 19.19
C HIS A 249 11.07 -28.62 19.65
N PRO A 250 11.74 -29.61 20.30
CA PRO A 250 11.11 -30.88 20.70
C PRO A 250 9.85 -30.74 21.57
N LYS A 251 9.78 -29.67 22.36
CA LYS A 251 8.65 -29.38 23.28
C LYS A 251 7.58 -28.46 22.69
N PHE A 252 7.94 -27.60 21.73
CA PHE A 252 7.08 -26.48 21.30
C PHE A 252 6.69 -26.53 19.82
N GLY A 253 7.15 -27.55 19.08
CA GLY A 253 6.88 -27.66 17.65
C GLY A 253 7.64 -26.62 16.84
N LYS A 254 7.07 -26.24 15.69
CA LYS A 254 7.62 -25.24 14.77
C LYS A 254 7.26 -23.83 15.27
N PHE A 255 8.22 -22.91 15.20
CA PHE A 255 8.03 -21.50 15.55
C PHE A 255 8.90 -20.59 14.69
N LEU A 256 8.52 -19.32 14.59
CA LEU A 256 9.28 -18.31 13.84
C LEU A 256 10.24 -17.56 14.77
N ALA A 257 11.45 -17.33 14.30
CA ALA A 257 12.48 -16.55 14.97
C ALA A 257 12.97 -15.41 14.08
N TRP A 258 13.33 -14.29 14.71
CA TRP A 258 13.58 -13.01 14.06
C TRP A 258 14.81 -12.34 14.65
N PRO A 259 15.57 -11.56 13.87
CA PRO A 259 16.54 -10.62 14.42
C PRO A 259 15.87 -9.71 15.45
N GLU A 260 16.54 -9.45 16.56
CA GLU A 260 15.99 -8.68 17.68
C GLU A 260 15.71 -7.20 17.32
N ASP A 261 16.33 -6.71 16.25
CA ASP A 261 16.21 -5.38 15.66
C ASP A 261 15.30 -5.34 14.42
N LEU A 262 14.52 -6.41 14.17
CA LEU A 262 13.58 -6.47 13.05
C LEU A 262 12.65 -5.24 13.06
N PRO A 263 12.61 -4.43 11.98
CA PRO A 263 11.75 -3.26 11.93
C PRO A 263 10.28 -3.68 11.78
N VAL A 264 9.54 -3.74 12.89
CA VAL A 264 8.10 -4.04 12.88
C VAL A 264 7.33 -2.77 13.27
N VAL A 265 6.38 -2.34 12.43
CA VAL A 265 5.46 -1.22 12.69
C VAL A 265 4.23 -1.73 13.44
#